data_AF-T2M7F8-F1
#
_entry.id   AF-T2M7F8-F1
#
_cell.length_a   1.000
_cell.length_b   1.000
_cell.length_c   1.000
_cell.angle_alpha   90.00
_cell.angle_beta   90.00
_cell.angle_gamma   90.00
#
_symmetry.space_group_name_H-M   'P 1'
#
loop_
_entity.id
_entity.type
_entity.pdbx_description
1 polymer ?
#
loop_
_entity_poly.entity_id
_entity_poly.type
_entity_poly.pdbx_seq_one_letter_code
_entity_poly.pdbx_strand_id
1 'polypeptide(L)'
;MSNPNFSYPFSAQDENEVTEAHVDNQLISWRKLLLSKAKLKASSRTSGLMSGFAMVAMVEITISEKDVLPPVLWVLFSILTTVLISVHVFALMISVCILPNIETIDELHGNTYAGQNGAPKTLPTDSPHLKLQMYIEVAWIFSTGLGTLLFLIEIPVLMWVKFYSTSRPAAVACTIIMVPVCIVFVIFAIVFYRKLIKHKYDRSSHEIEEMENLAKQLSKSNLTFSEGMK
;
A
#
# COMPACT_ATOMS: atom_id res chain seq x y z
N MET A 1 8.82 -50.18 45.94
CA MET A 1 7.78 -50.09 44.88
C MET A 1 7.01 -48.80 45.12
N SER A 2 6.94 -47.95 44.09
CA SER A 2 5.92 -46.88 43.91
C SER A 2 6.09 -45.52 44.62
N ASN A 3 6.90 -44.66 43.97
CA ASN A 3 6.62 -43.30 43.45
C ASN A 3 6.05 -42.17 44.34
N PRO A 4 6.72 -41.01 44.47
CA PRO A 4 6.15 -39.76 44.97
C PRO A 4 5.50 -38.94 43.82
N ASN A 5 4.19 -38.70 43.88
CA ASN A 5 3.51 -37.74 42.99
C ASN A 5 3.76 -36.32 43.50
N PHE A 6 4.71 -35.63 42.86
CA PHE A 6 4.88 -34.18 42.96
C PHE A 6 4.04 -33.53 41.85
N SER A 7 2.83 -33.08 42.18
CA SER A 7 2.00 -32.28 41.29
C SER A 7 2.43 -30.81 41.38
N TYR A 8 3.07 -30.31 40.33
CA TYR A 8 3.24 -28.87 40.14
C TYR A 8 1.88 -28.22 39.83
N PRO A 9 1.54 -27.04 40.39
CA PRO A 9 0.42 -26.25 39.91
C PRO A 9 0.92 -25.46 38.69
N PHE A 10 0.99 -26.11 37.53
CA PHE A 10 1.15 -25.42 36.26
C PHE A 10 -0.24 -25.08 35.70
N SER A 11 -0.34 -23.93 35.01
CA SER A 11 -1.39 -23.57 34.04
C SER A 11 -2.83 -23.41 34.55
N ALA A 12 -3.14 -22.24 35.09
CA ALA A 12 -4.49 -21.65 35.03
C ALA A 12 -4.39 -20.12 34.79
N GLN A 13 -3.38 -19.49 35.40
CA GLN A 13 -3.02 -18.10 35.16
C GLN A 13 -2.37 -17.90 33.77
N ASP A 14 -1.55 -18.87 33.35
CA ASP A 14 -0.88 -18.90 32.04
C ASP A 14 -1.88 -19.17 30.88
N GLU A 15 -2.90 -20.02 31.10
CA GLU A 15 -3.96 -20.24 30.11
C GLU A 15 -4.83 -18.99 29.90
N ASN A 16 -5.20 -18.27 30.97
CA ASN A 16 -5.96 -17.04 30.85
C ASN A 16 -5.15 -15.93 30.14
N GLU A 17 -3.86 -15.79 30.46
CA GLU A 17 -2.97 -14.79 29.83
C GLU A 17 -2.74 -15.09 28.34
N VAL A 18 -2.57 -16.37 27.97
CA VAL A 18 -2.45 -16.81 26.57
C VAL A 18 -3.76 -16.63 25.79
N THR A 19 -4.90 -16.86 26.45
CA THR A 19 -6.23 -16.71 25.81
C THR A 19 -6.59 -15.23 25.60
N GLU A 20 -6.31 -14.35 26.57
CA GLU A 20 -6.49 -12.90 26.43
C GLU A 20 -5.59 -12.32 25.33
N ALA A 21 -4.30 -12.69 25.31
CA ALA A 21 -3.36 -12.23 24.27
C ALA A 21 -3.77 -12.68 22.86
N HIS A 22 -4.38 -13.87 22.72
CA HIS A 22 -4.87 -14.35 21.43
C HIS A 22 -6.08 -13.54 20.94
N VAL A 23 -7.03 -13.24 21.83
CA VAL A 23 -8.22 -12.45 21.52
C VAL A 23 -7.84 -11.02 21.12
N ASP A 24 -6.88 -10.40 21.82
CA ASP A 24 -6.39 -9.06 21.50
C ASP A 24 -5.74 -9.01 20.10
N ASN A 25 -4.93 -10.00 19.75
CA ASN A 25 -4.30 -10.07 18.43
C ASN A 25 -5.34 -10.23 17.31
N GLN A 26 -6.39 -11.01 17.52
CA GLN A 26 -7.52 -11.16 16.59
C GLN A 26 -8.33 -9.86 16.43
N LEU A 27 -8.54 -9.13 17.53
CA LEU A 27 -9.22 -7.84 17.48
C LEU A 27 -8.39 -6.79 16.71
N ILE A 28 -7.07 -6.79 16.90
CA ILE A 28 -6.15 -5.89 16.20
C ILE A 28 -6.11 -6.20 14.69
N SER A 29 -6.07 -7.49 14.30
CA SER A 29 -6.06 -7.88 12.89
C SER A 29 -7.37 -7.48 12.20
N TRP A 30 -8.51 -7.67 12.86
CA TRP A 30 -9.82 -7.22 12.40
C TRP A 30 -9.90 -5.70 12.18
N ARG A 31 -9.43 -4.91 13.16
CA ARG A 31 -9.38 -3.45 13.04
C ARG A 31 -8.51 -2.99 11.88
N LYS A 32 -7.35 -3.64 11.66
CA LYS A 32 -6.47 -3.35 10.52
C LYS A 32 -7.18 -3.64 9.19
N LEU A 33 -7.90 -4.75 9.10
CA LEU A 33 -8.65 -5.13 7.90
C LEU A 33 -9.74 -4.12 7.56
N LEU A 34 -10.58 -3.77 8.54
CA LEU A 34 -11.63 -2.76 8.37
C LEU A 34 -11.06 -1.40 7.94
N LEU A 35 -9.94 -1.00 8.53
CA LEU A 35 -9.25 0.22 8.17
C LEU A 35 -8.74 0.16 6.71
N SER A 36 -8.13 -0.94 6.29
CA SER A 36 -7.68 -1.12 4.89
C SER A 36 -8.86 -1.09 3.91
N LYS A 37 -10.00 -1.72 4.24
CA LYS A 37 -11.24 -1.66 3.46
C LYS A 37 -11.74 -0.22 3.30
N ALA A 38 -11.77 0.54 4.39
CA ALA A 38 -12.20 1.95 4.38
C ALA A 38 -11.22 2.83 3.58
N LYS A 39 -9.91 2.62 3.76
CA LYS A 39 -8.84 3.33 3.05
C LYS A 39 -8.93 3.12 1.53
N LEU A 40 -9.12 1.89 1.05
CA LEU A 40 -9.26 1.60 -0.38
C LEU A 40 -10.51 2.25 -0.98
N LYS A 41 -11.66 2.20 -0.30
CA LYS A 41 -12.89 2.87 -0.76
C LYS A 41 -12.71 4.39 -0.82
N ALA A 42 -12.09 4.98 0.19
CA ALA A 42 -11.79 6.41 0.20
C ALA A 42 -10.83 6.77 -0.95
N SER A 43 -9.74 6.01 -1.08
CA SER A 43 -8.73 6.18 -2.14
C SER A 43 -9.31 6.13 -3.54
N SER A 44 -10.22 5.18 -3.77
CA SER A 44 -10.83 4.99 -5.08
C SER A 44 -11.65 6.21 -5.48
N ARG A 45 -12.48 6.72 -4.55
CA ARG A 45 -13.26 7.94 -4.77
C ARG A 45 -12.37 9.15 -4.98
N THR A 46 -11.34 9.35 -4.15
CA THR A 46 -10.45 10.52 -4.27
C THR A 46 -9.62 10.49 -5.55
N SER A 47 -9.08 9.34 -5.94
CA SER A 47 -8.30 9.19 -7.18
C SER A 47 -9.17 9.39 -8.42
N GLY A 48 -10.41 8.88 -8.41
CA GLY A 48 -11.37 9.11 -9.49
C GLY A 48 -11.74 10.59 -9.63
N LEU A 49 -12.01 11.27 -8.51
CA LEU A 49 -12.34 12.70 -8.50
C LEU A 49 -11.15 13.57 -8.95
N MET A 50 -9.96 13.38 -8.38
CA MET A 50 -8.78 14.20 -8.75
C MET A 50 -8.39 14.02 -10.21
N SER A 51 -8.39 12.78 -10.72
CA SER A 51 -8.09 12.51 -12.13
C SER A 51 -9.17 13.06 -13.06
N GLY A 52 -10.44 12.95 -12.66
CA GLY A 52 -11.56 13.52 -13.41
C GLY A 52 -11.47 15.04 -13.51
N PHE A 53 -11.20 15.73 -12.40
CA PHE A 53 -11.04 17.18 -12.40
C PHE A 53 -9.83 17.64 -13.21
N ALA A 54 -8.69 16.95 -13.10
CA ALA A 54 -7.51 17.27 -13.90
C ALA A 54 -7.76 17.06 -15.40
N MET A 55 -8.43 15.97 -15.78
CA MET A 55 -8.82 15.68 -17.16
C MET A 55 -9.79 16.73 -17.71
N VAL A 56 -10.81 17.11 -16.93
CA VAL A 56 -11.76 18.17 -17.32
C VAL A 56 -11.04 19.51 -17.48
N ALA A 57 -10.19 19.89 -16.53
CA ALA A 57 -9.41 21.13 -16.62
C ALA A 57 -8.50 21.16 -17.86
N MET A 58 -7.91 20.02 -18.22
CA MET A 58 -7.10 19.88 -19.43
C MET A 58 -7.89 20.07 -20.71
N VAL A 59 -9.13 19.58 -20.82
CA VAL A 59 -9.93 19.76 -22.04
C VAL A 59 -10.60 21.13 -22.12
N GLU A 60 -10.89 21.74 -20.96
CA GLU A 60 -11.50 23.08 -20.85
C GLU A 60 -10.50 24.22 -21.00
N ILE A 61 -9.19 23.94 -20.97
CA ILE A 61 -8.17 24.98 -21.13
C ILE A 61 -8.12 25.44 -22.58
N THR A 62 -8.76 26.58 -22.84
CA THR A 62 -8.66 27.28 -24.11
C THR A 62 -7.45 28.19 -24.06
N ILE A 63 -6.45 27.91 -24.87
CA ILE A 63 -5.34 28.85 -25.06
C ILE A 63 -5.64 29.68 -26.30
N SER A 64 -5.62 31.01 -26.13
CA SER A 64 -5.74 31.92 -27.27
C SER A 64 -4.51 31.80 -28.15
N GLU A 65 -4.70 31.65 -29.47
CA GLU A 65 -3.62 31.53 -30.46
C GLU A 65 -2.60 32.69 -30.44
N LYS A 66 -2.94 33.81 -29.79
CA LYS A 66 -2.07 34.99 -29.63
C LYS A 66 -1.07 34.89 -28.49
N ASP A 67 -1.19 33.92 -27.60
CA ASP A 67 -0.30 33.81 -26.45
C ASP A 67 0.97 33.02 -26.83
N VAL A 68 2.09 33.73 -26.93
CA VAL A 68 3.44 33.15 -27.06
C VAL A 68 3.85 32.52 -25.72
N LEU A 69 3.25 31.38 -25.39
CA LEU A 69 3.71 30.56 -24.27
C LEU A 69 4.98 29.79 -24.69
N PRO A 70 5.96 29.68 -23.79
CA PRO A 70 7.19 28.95 -24.06
C PRO A 70 6.87 27.46 -24.32
N PRO A 71 7.47 26.82 -25.34
CA PRO A 71 7.19 25.42 -25.69
C PRO A 71 7.34 24.46 -24.50
N VAL A 72 8.29 24.75 -23.62
CA VAL A 72 8.57 23.96 -22.41
C VAL A 72 7.36 23.86 -21.48
N LEU A 73 6.53 24.91 -21.37
CA LEU A 73 5.43 24.94 -20.40
C LEU A 73 4.29 23.98 -20.80
N TRP A 74 3.98 23.90 -22.08
CA TRP A 74 2.94 22.98 -22.60
C TRP A 74 3.39 21.54 -22.60
N VAL A 75 4.67 21.31 -22.94
CA VAL A 75 5.26 19.98 -22.86
C VAL A 75 5.26 19.50 -21.41
N LEU A 76 5.64 20.37 -20.47
CA LEU A 76 5.60 20.07 -19.04
C LEU A 76 4.18 19.79 -18.56
N PHE A 77 3.22 20.63 -18.94
CA PHE A 77 1.80 20.44 -18.63
C PHE A 77 1.30 19.08 -19.14
N SER A 78 1.48 18.78 -20.43
CA SER A 78 1.04 17.52 -21.03
C SER A 78 1.65 16.29 -20.34
N ILE A 79 2.95 16.31 -20.06
CA ILE A 79 3.64 15.22 -19.36
C ILE A 79 3.10 15.08 -17.93
N LEU A 80 2.97 16.19 -17.19
CA LEU A 80 2.51 16.17 -15.80
C LEU A 80 1.09 15.62 -15.68
N THR A 81 0.14 16.10 -16.49
CA THR A 81 -1.24 15.60 -16.45
C THR A 81 -1.30 14.11 -16.83
N THR A 82 -0.51 13.68 -17.82
CA THR A 82 -0.46 12.27 -18.24
C THR A 82 0.07 11.38 -17.12
N VAL A 83 1.18 11.77 -16.48
CA VAL A 83 1.75 11.02 -15.36
C VAL A 83 0.81 11.04 -14.15
N LEU A 84 0.14 12.17 -13.87
CA LEU A 84 -0.86 12.31 -12.81
C LEU A 84 -1.99 11.30 -12.99
N ILE A 85 -2.61 11.28 -14.17
CA ILE A 85 -3.71 10.35 -14.47
C ILE A 85 -3.21 8.91 -14.39
N SER A 86 -2.03 8.62 -14.96
CA SER A 86 -1.44 7.28 -14.93
C SER A 86 -1.23 6.76 -13.50
N VAL A 87 -0.64 7.57 -12.62
CA VAL A 87 -0.38 7.19 -11.22
C VAL A 87 -1.68 6.98 -10.43
N HIS A 88 -2.71 7.79 -10.66
CA HIS A 88 -4.01 7.59 -10.02
C HIS A 88 -4.71 6.32 -10.52
N VAL A 89 -4.66 6.03 -11.81
CA VAL A 89 -5.19 4.77 -12.37
C VAL A 89 -4.40 3.57 -11.82
N PHE A 90 -3.09 3.71 -11.63
CA PHE A 90 -2.29 2.67 -10.99
C PHE A 90 -2.71 2.42 -9.52
N ALA A 91 -2.97 3.48 -8.75
CA ALA A 91 -3.50 3.36 -7.39
C ALA A 91 -4.89 2.68 -7.36
N LEU A 92 -5.74 2.94 -8.37
CA LEU A 92 -7.03 2.27 -8.54
C LEU A 92 -6.86 0.79 -8.88
N MET A 93 -5.95 0.46 -9.79
CA MET A 93 -5.64 -0.93 -10.15
C MET A 93 -5.22 -1.73 -8.91
N ILE A 94 -4.32 -1.16 -8.09
CA ILE A 94 -3.91 -1.81 -6.84
C ILE A 94 -5.09 -1.95 -5.86
N SER A 95 -5.96 -0.95 -5.76
CA SER A 95 -7.15 -1.02 -4.90
C SER A 95 -8.12 -2.13 -5.33
N VAL A 96 -8.31 -2.30 -6.64
CA VAL A 96 -9.12 -3.38 -7.22
C VAL A 96 -8.50 -4.75 -6.94
N CYS A 97 -7.17 -4.87 -6.98
CA CYS A 97 -6.49 -6.13 -6.68
C CYS A 97 -6.50 -6.51 -5.20
N ILE A 98 -6.52 -5.54 -4.27
CA ILE A 98 -6.54 -5.83 -2.82
C ILE A 98 -7.95 -6.18 -2.32
N LEU A 99 -9.00 -5.58 -2.91
CA LEU A 99 -10.37 -5.67 -2.40
C LEU A 99 -10.92 -7.10 -2.26
N PRO A 100 -10.76 -8.02 -3.24
CA PRO A 100 -11.29 -9.39 -3.14
C PRO A 100 -10.72 -10.13 -1.94
N ASN A 101 -9.42 -9.94 -1.68
CA ASN A 101 -8.76 -10.60 -0.57
C ASN A 101 -9.24 -10.08 0.78
N ILE A 102 -9.58 -8.79 0.89
CA ILE A 102 -10.14 -8.23 2.12
C ILE A 102 -11.54 -8.79 2.37
N GLU A 103 -12.37 -8.87 1.34
CA GLU A 103 -13.75 -9.37 1.44
C GLU A 103 -13.81 -10.86 1.81
N THR A 104 -12.93 -11.70 1.24
CA THR A 104 -12.86 -13.12 1.63
C THR A 104 -12.46 -13.30 3.11
N ILE A 105 -11.52 -12.49 3.62
CA ILE A 105 -11.11 -12.56 5.03
C ILE A 105 -12.24 -12.04 5.95
N ASP A 106 -13.00 -11.03 5.52
CA ASP A 106 -14.17 -10.48 6.21
C ASP A 106 -15.24 -11.56 6.41
N GLU A 107 -15.56 -12.32 5.35
CA GLU A 107 -16.57 -13.39 5.36
C GLU A 107 -16.16 -14.60 6.22
N LEU A 108 -14.88 -15.02 6.14
CA LEU A 108 -14.37 -16.14 6.93
C LEU A 108 -14.38 -15.85 8.44
N HIS A 109 -14.02 -14.62 8.83
CA HIS A 109 -14.07 -14.21 10.24
C HIS A 109 -15.52 -14.00 10.70
N GLY A 110 -16.39 -13.39 9.88
CA GLY A 110 -17.81 -13.20 10.20
C GLY A 110 -18.53 -14.52 10.52
N ASN A 111 -18.20 -15.59 9.81
CA ASN A 111 -18.76 -16.92 10.05
C ASN A 111 -18.14 -17.64 11.27
N THR A 112 -16.94 -17.26 11.69
CA THR A 112 -16.26 -17.85 12.85
C THR A 112 -16.79 -17.28 14.17
N TYR A 113 -17.24 -16.02 14.20
CA TYR A 113 -17.89 -15.42 15.38
C TYR A 113 -19.39 -15.75 15.51
N ALA A 114 -20.03 -16.24 14.43
CA ALA A 114 -21.43 -16.68 14.43
C ALA A 114 -21.60 -18.22 14.60
N GLY A 115 -20.50 -18.97 14.62
CA GLY A 115 -20.48 -20.43 14.74
C GLY A 115 -20.33 -20.91 16.18
N GLN A 116 -21.36 -21.58 16.66
CA GLN A 116 -21.44 -22.39 17.87
C GLN A 116 -20.15 -23.21 18.14
N ASN A 117 -19.71 -23.24 19.41
CA ASN A 117 -18.69 -24.12 20.01
C ASN A 117 -17.22 -23.65 20.00
N GLY A 118 -16.90 -22.66 20.83
CA GLY A 118 -15.90 -22.75 21.93
C GLY A 118 -14.47 -23.27 21.69
N ALA A 119 -14.01 -23.49 20.47
CA ALA A 119 -12.66 -23.94 20.18
C ALA A 119 -11.91 -22.87 19.36
N PRO A 120 -10.88 -22.21 19.92
CA PRO A 120 -10.06 -21.28 19.17
C PRO A 120 -9.25 -22.10 18.16
N LYS A 121 -9.72 -22.15 16.92
CA LYS A 121 -8.89 -22.68 15.84
C LYS A 121 -7.89 -21.59 15.51
N THR A 122 -6.78 -21.62 16.24
CA THR A 122 -5.61 -20.78 16.04
C THR A 122 -5.31 -20.73 14.55
N LEU A 123 -5.55 -19.55 13.96
CA LEU A 123 -5.16 -19.27 12.59
C LEU A 123 -3.65 -19.57 12.51
N PRO A 124 -3.21 -20.60 11.76
CA PRO A 124 -1.82 -20.99 11.76
C PRO A 124 -0.95 -19.80 11.32
N THR A 125 0.04 -19.50 12.15
CA THR A 125 1.38 -19.02 11.79
C THR A 125 1.45 -18.08 10.57
N ASP A 126 1.71 -16.80 10.83
CA ASP A 126 2.33 -15.83 9.90
C ASP A 126 2.32 -16.27 8.43
N SER A 127 1.14 -16.25 7.82
CA SER A 127 1.03 -16.71 6.44
C SER A 127 1.86 -15.79 5.54
N PRO A 128 2.63 -16.32 4.58
CA PRO A 128 3.45 -15.53 3.66
C PRO A 128 2.63 -14.49 2.88
N HIS A 129 1.32 -14.70 2.82
CA HIS A 129 0.33 -13.80 2.27
C HIS A 129 0.30 -12.42 2.95
N LEU A 130 0.41 -12.33 4.28
CA LEU A 130 0.35 -11.04 5.00
C LEU A 130 1.54 -10.14 4.65
N LYS A 131 2.74 -10.76 4.55
CA LYS A 131 3.97 -10.07 4.15
C LYS A 131 3.89 -9.54 2.72
N LEU A 132 3.17 -10.21 1.82
CA LEU A 132 2.93 -9.75 0.45
C LEU A 132 1.91 -8.61 0.42
N GLN A 133 0.82 -8.71 1.20
CA GLN A 133 -0.19 -7.66 1.28
C GLN A 133 0.35 -6.36 1.85
N MET A 134 1.23 -6.40 2.85
CA MET A 134 1.88 -5.20 3.35
C MET A 134 2.69 -4.50 2.25
N TYR A 135 3.36 -5.25 1.36
CA TYR A 135 4.08 -4.65 0.24
C TYR A 135 3.14 -3.96 -0.74
N ILE A 136 2.03 -4.61 -1.09
CA ILE A 136 1.01 -4.05 -1.98
C ILE A 136 0.37 -2.81 -1.32
N GLU A 137 0.12 -2.83 0.00
CA GLU A 137 -0.40 -1.67 0.74
C GLU A 137 0.59 -0.51 0.73
N VAL A 138 1.89 -0.75 0.93
CA VAL A 138 2.92 0.30 0.86
C VAL A 138 3.03 0.87 -0.56
N ALA A 139 2.99 0.02 -1.58
CA ALA A 139 2.98 0.45 -2.98
C ALA A 139 1.73 1.28 -3.32
N TRP A 140 0.58 0.91 -2.77
CA TRP A 140 -0.67 1.66 -2.90
C TRP A 140 -0.60 3.04 -2.22
N ILE A 141 -0.09 3.11 -0.98
CA ILE A 141 0.12 4.38 -0.26
C ILE A 141 1.08 5.28 -1.04
N PHE A 142 2.16 4.71 -1.57
CA PHE A 142 3.13 5.45 -2.37
C PHE A 142 2.50 6.01 -3.66
N SER A 143 1.72 5.21 -4.38
CA SER A 143 1.05 5.63 -5.61
C SER A 143 0.02 6.73 -5.34
N THR A 144 -0.75 6.60 -4.26
CA THR A 144 -1.72 7.62 -3.82
C THR A 144 -1.02 8.91 -3.39
N GLY A 145 0.08 8.80 -2.67
CA GLY A 145 0.90 9.94 -2.24
C GLY A 145 1.53 10.67 -3.43
N LEU A 146 2.11 9.92 -4.36
CA LEU A 146 2.70 10.46 -5.59
C LEU A 146 1.65 11.14 -6.46
N GLY A 147 0.46 10.54 -6.65
CA GLY A 147 -0.64 11.16 -7.40
C GLY A 147 -1.10 12.48 -6.76
N THR A 148 -1.22 12.51 -5.42
CA THR A 148 -1.57 13.75 -4.68
C THR A 148 -0.49 14.83 -4.85
N LEU A 149 0.79 14.46 -4.81
CA LEU A 149 1.91 15.38 -5.05
C LEU A 149 1.87 15.94 -6.48
N LEU A 150 1.62 15.09 -7.48
CA LEU A 150 1.49 15.53 -8.86
C LEU A 150 0.28 16.45 -9.04
N PHE A 151 -0.85 16.15 -8.42
CA PHE A 151 -2.02 17.03 -8.43
C PHE A 151 -1.73 18.40 -7.82
N LEU A 152 -0.91 18.45 -6.78
CA LEU A 152 -0.48 19.71 -6.18
C LEU A 152 0.44 20.52 -7.10
N ILE A 153 1.31 19.87 -7.87
CA ILE A 153 2.18 20.52 -8.87
C ILE A 153 1.38 20.94 -10.12
N GLU A 154 0.34 20.20 -10.48
CA GLU A 154 -0.51 20.47 -11.64
C GLU A 154 -1.21 21.83 -11.52
N ILE A 155 -1.68 22.19 -10.32
CA ILE A 155 -2.39 23.47 -10.08
C ILE A 155 -1.55 24.70 -10.46
N PRO A 156 -0.33 24.91 -9.95
CA PRO A 156 0.49 26.05 -10.36
C PRO A 156 0.86 26.00 -11.83
N VAL A 157 1.09 24.82 -12.42
CA VAL A 157 1.34 24.69 -13.87
C VAL A 157 0.13 25.16 -14.68
N LEU A 158 -1.09 24.77 -14.29
CA LEU A 158 -2.34 25.26 -14.89
C LEU A 158 -2.47 26.78 -14.76
N MET A 159 -2.13 27.35 -13.60
CA MET A 159 -2.14 28.81 -13.41
C MET A 159 -1.13 29.51 -14.31
N TRP A 160 0.06 28.93 -14.49
CA TRP A 160 1.05 29.42 -15.43
C TRP A 160 0.54 29.36 -16.87
N VAL A 161 -0.09 28.27 -17.29
CA VAL A 161 -0.66 28.15 -18.64
C VAL A 161 -1.79 29.16 -18.85
N LYS A 162 -2.69 29.33 -17.86
CA LYS A 162 -3.87 30.19 -18.00
C LYS A 162 -3.56 31.69 -17.87
N PHE A 163 -2.64 32.10 -16.98
CA PHE A 163 -2.35 33.51 -16.70
C PHE A 163 -1.03 34.00 -17.29
N TYR A 164 -0.37 33.21 -18.17
CA TYR A 164 0.93 33.55 -18.74
C TYR A 164 0.98 34.96 -19.36
N SER A 165 -0.08 35.30 -20.10
CA SER A 165 -0.24 36.54 -20.86
C SER A 165 -0.97 37.62 -20.06
N THR A 166 -1.95 37.23 -19.25
CA THR A 166 -2.79 38.18 -18.48
C THR A 166 -2.09 38.75 -17.24
N SER A 167 -1.47 37.90 -16.41
CA SER A 167 -0.86 38.33 -15.14
C SER A 167 0.15 37.32 -14.61
N ARG A 168 1.42 37.52 -14.97
CA ARG A 168 2.54 36.76 -14.41
C ARG A 168 2.64 36.86 -12.88
N PRO A 169 2.39 38.02 -12.24
CA PRO A 169 2.44 38.11 -10.78
C PRO A 169 1.46 37.17 -10.08
N ALA A 170 0.27 36.93 -10.66
CA ALA A 170 -0.71 36.01 -10.11
C ALA A 170 -0.22 34.56 -10.13
N ALA A 171 0.33 34.10 -11.26
CA ALA A 171 0.90 32.74 -11.38
C ALA A 171 2.09 32.54 -10.42
N VAL A 172 2.94 33.57 -10.26
CA VAL A 172 4.05 33.55 -9.30
C VAL A 172 3.54 33.46 -7.87
N ALA A 173 2.54 34.26 -7.48
CA ALA A 173 1.95 34.22 -6.15
C ALA A 173 1.36 32.84 -5.82
N CYS A 174 0.61 32.23 -6.75
CA CYS A 174 0.11 30.86 -6.59
C CYS A 174 1.23 29.84 -6.38
N THR A 175 2.33 29.98 -7.14
CA THR A 175 3.49 29.09 -7.01
C THR A 175 4.13 29.24 -5.63
N ILE A 176 4.34 30.47 -5.15
CA ILE A 176 4.94 30.74 -3.83
C ILE A 176 4.12 30.10 -2.70
N ILE A 177 2.79 30.20 -2.77
CA ILE A 177 1.89 29.62 -1.76
C ILE A 177 1.92 28.08 -1.79
N MET A 178 2.09 27.47 -2.97
CA MET A 178 2.12 26.01 -3.12
C MET A 178 3.46 25.39 -2.70
N VAL A 179 4.57 26.11 -2.81
CA VAL A 179 5.92 25.62 -2.44
C VAL A 179 6.00 24.97 -1.05
N PRO A 180 5.55 25.58 0.06
CA PRO A 180 5.64 24.94 1.38
C PRO A 180 4.84 23.64 1.47
N VAL A 181 3.68 23.58 0.82
CA VAL A 181 2.85 22.37 0.77
C VAL A 181 3.59 21.28 -0.01
N CYS A 182 4.17 21.62 -1.17
CA CYS A 182 4.99 20.69 -1.95
C CYS A 182 6.18 20.16 -1.16
N ILE A 183 6.89 21.01 -0.39
CA ILE A 183 8.04 20.61 0.42
C ILE A 183 7.64 19.55 1.44
N VAL A 184 6.52 19.75 2.15
CA VAL A 184 6.01 18.77 3.13
C VAL A 184 5.73 17.44 2.44
N PHE A 185 5.04 17.45 1.29
CA PHE A 185 4.76 16.22 0.53
C PHE A 185 6.02 15.54 -0.01
N VAL A 186 7.03 16.30 -0.44
CA VAL A 186 8.33 15.76 -0.87
C VAL A 186 9.06 15.10 0.29
N ILE A 187 9.07 15.71 1.49
CA ILE A 187 9.65 15.10 2.70
C ILE A 187 8.95 13.77 2.99
N PHE A 188 7.63 13.75 2.98
CA PHE A 188 6.87 12.51 3.12
C PHE A 188 7.26 11.49 2.04
N ALA A 189 7.27 11.87 0.77
CA ALA A 189 7.64 10.99 -0.33
C ALA A 189 9.05 10.41 -0.17
N ILE A 190 10.03 11.20 0.26
CA ILE A 190 11.40 10.74 0.54
C ILE A 190 11.43 9.75 1.71
N VAL A 191 10.75 10.06 2.81
CA VAL A 191 10.67 9.15 3.97
C VAL A 191 10.03 7.82 3.55
N PHE A 192 8.97 7.85 2.75
CA PHE A 192 8.30 6.65 2.23
C PHE A 192 9.17 5.89 1.23
N TYR A 193 9.86 6.58 0.32
CA TYR A 193 10.77 5.98 -0.65
C TYR A 193 11.94 5.26 0.04
N ARG A 194 12.50 5.87 1.09
CA ARG A 194 13.56 5.23 1.90
C ARG A 194 13.04 3.99 2.62
N LYS A 195 11.80 4.00 3.14
CA LYS A 195 11.16 2.82 3.73
C LYS A 195 10.96 1.71 2.70
N LEU A 196 10.56 2.06 1.47
CA LEU A 196 10.41 1.12 0.36
C LEU A 196 11.76 0.48 -0.03
N ILE A 197 12.81 1.27 -0.21
CA ILE A 197 14.13 0.75 -0.64
C ILE A 197 14.81 -0.06 0.45
N LYS A 198 14.81 0.43 1.69
CA LYS A 198 15.46 -0.27 2.81
C LYS A 198 14.87 -1.67 2.97
N HIS A 199 13.56 -1.80 2.78
CA HIS A 199 12.87 -3.07 2.87
C HIS A 199 13.00 -3.95 1.62
N LYS A 200 13.17 -3.35 0.42
CA LYS A 200 13.45 -4.11 -0.82
C LYS A 200 14.81 -4.80 -0.75
N TYR A 201 15.79 -4.16 -0.11
CA TYR A 201 17.14 -4.72 0.08
C TYR A 201 17.13 -5.92 1.04
N ASP A 202 16.54 -5.78 2.23
CA ASP A 202 16.45 -6.85 3.23
C ASP A 202 15.71 -8.11 2.72
N ARG A 203 14.74 -7.90 1.84
CA ARG A 203 13.92 -9.00 1.32
C ARG A 203 14.53 -9.68 0.10
N SER A 204 15.22 -8.95 -0.77
CA SER A 204 15.90 -9.57 -1.91
C SER A 204 17.00 -10.54 -1.47
N SER A 205 17.64 -10.31 -0.32
CA SER A 205 18.58 -11.27 0.26
C SER A 205 17.89 -12.51 0.82
N HIS A 206 16.77 -12.33 1.53
CA HIS A 206 16.03 -13.43 2.16
C HIS A 206 15.33 -14.34 1.12
N GLU A 207 14.83 -13.75 0.04
CA GLU A 207 14.14 -14.47 -1.05
C GLU A 207 15.11 -15.31 -1.89
N ILE A 208 16.35 -14.85 -2.07
CA ILE A 208 17.44 -15.63 -2.69
C ILE A 208 17.84 -16.80 -1.78
N GLU A 209 17.95 -16.57 -0.47
CA GLU A 209 18.31 -17.60 0.50
C GLU A 209 17.23 -18.68 0.64
N GLU A 210 15.95 -18.30 0.63
CA GLU A 210 14.82 -19.25 0.64
C GLU A 210 14.79 -20.09 -0.65
N MET A 211 15.00 -19.49 -1.82
CA MET A 211 15.11 -20.24 -3.07
C MET A 211 16.31 -21.18 -3.09
N GLU A 212 17.46 -20.76 -2.56
CA GLU A 212 18.64 -21.61 -2.45
C GLU A 212 18.40 -22.79 -1.49
N ASN A 213 17.70 -22.56 -0.39
CA ASN A 213 17.40 -23.59 0.59
C ASN A 213 16.37 -24.60 0.06
N LEU A 214 15.35 -24.15 -0.69
CA LEU A 214 14.41 -25.03 -1.39
C LEU A 214 15.10 -25.87 -2.47
N ALA A 215 16.01 -25.27 -3.25
CA ALA A 215 16.80 -25.99 -4.25
C ALA A 215 17.71 -27.06 -3.59
N LYS A 216 18.33 -26.74 -2.45
CA LYS A 216 19.13 -27.70 -1.67
C LYS A 216 18.28 -28.86 -1.13
N GLN A 217 17.08 -28.59 -0.63
CA GLN A 217 16.17 -29.62 -0.15
C GLN A 217 15.69 -30.55 -1.28
N LEU A 218 15.38 -30.00 -2.45
CA LEU A 218 15.01 -30.78 -3.64
C LEU A 218 16.18 -31.61 -4.19
N SER A 219 17.41 -31.09 -4.14
CA SER A 219 18.61 -31.86 -4.54
C SER A 219 18.87 -33.01 -3.58
N LYS A 220 18.76 -32.77 -2.27
CA LYS A 220 18.96 -33.78 -1.24
C LYS A 220 17.90 -34.88 -1.29
N SER A 221 16.63 -34.52 -1.52
CA SER A 221 15.54 -35.48 -1.66
C SER A 221 15.68 -36.35 -2.93
N ASN A 222 16.13 -35.77 -4.05
CA ASN A 222 16.43 -36.51 -5.27
C ASN A 222 17.58 -37.52 -5.08
N LEU A 223 18.63 -37.15 -4.34
CA LEU A 223 19.73 -38.07 -4.01
C LEU A 223 19.25 -39.25 -3.16
N THR A 224 18.46 -38.99 -2.10
CA THR A 224 17.89 -40.07 -1.27
C THR A 224 16.94 -40.99 -2.03
N PHE A 225 16.19 -40.47 -3.00
CA PHE A 225 15.32 -41.28 -3.86
C PHE A 225 16.15 -42.15 -4.83
N SER A 226 17.28 -41.65 -5.32
CA SER A 226 18.18 -42.42 -6.19
C SER A 226 18.96 -43.52 -5.44
N GLU A 227 19.25 -43.35 -4.15
CA GLU A 227 19.90 -44.40 -3.34
C GLU A 227 18.92 -45.50 -2.92
N GLY A 228 17.65 -45.19 -2.69
CA GLY A 228 16.63 -46.20 -2.34
C GLY A 228 16.17 -47.10 -3.49
N MET A 229 16.60 -46.83 -4.73
CA MET A 229 16.31 -47.66 -5.92
C MET A 229 17.46 -48.58 -6.34
N LYS A 230 18.57 -48.62 -5.58
CA LYS A 230 19.67 -49.59 -5.74
C LYS A 230 19.60 -50.64 -4.65
#